data_AF-A0A8B6CS73-F1
#
_entry.id   AF-A0A8B6CS73-F1
#
_cell.length_a   1.000
_cell.length_b   1.000
_cell.length_c   1.000
_cell.angle_alpha   90.00
_cell.angle_beta   90.00
_cell.angle_gamma   90.00
#
_symmetry.space_group_name_H-M   'P 1'
#
loop_
_entity.id
_entity.type
_entity.pdbx_description
1 polymer ?
#
loop_
_entity_poly.entity_id
_entity_poly.type
_entity_poly.pdbx_seq_one_letter_code
_entity_poly.pdbx_strand_id
1 'polypeptide(L)'
;MSHQVSNFSNAQKYCHHQRAEIIMPKTEEENYVTKMLLQKIKFSTSSVWNGLWIGLTDNEHEGTWNWNDGTKPDFLYWAPGEPNGYSGENCAIIDKSARKCHDVKCSISDLYSAVCQLKATEKMCSCRCDYKRKLEHLESKIPQHQTMEDLKRELEPVIRKIQNELKVNKTNISSIIRKLTSAKDERKSSHAIGFFGALFISVIFGTVFFMDIVMLRQHIDNIRKICGNKEKNIRQNLSRKKKLATIITIQKKKRKIDSF
;
A
#
# COMPACT_ATOMS: atom_id res chain seq x y z
N MET A 1 -19.66 25.75 -0.37
CA MET A 1 -18.79 26.28 -1.44
C MET A 1 -17.34 26.03 -1.03
N SER A 2 -16.44 25.69 -1.95
CA SER A 2 -15.01 25.51 -1.69
C SER A 2 -14.21 26.72 -2.16
N HIS A 3 -13.23 27.18 -1.40
CA HIS A 3 -12.35 28.29 -1.77
C HIS A 3 -10.89 27.91 -1.60
N GLN A 4 -10.02 28.27 -2.54
CA GLN A 4 -8.60 27.94 -2.49
C GLN A 4 -7.85 28.96 -1.62
N VAL A 5 -7.02 28.47 -0.69
CA VAL A 5 -6.30 29.28 0.29
C VAL A 5 -4.90 28.74 0.52
N SER A 6 -3.95 29.65 0.68
CA SER A 6 -2.51 29.38 0.81
C SER A 6 -2.01 29.21 2.25
N ASN A 7 -2.89 29.06 3.24
CA ASN A 7 -2.49 28.66 4.60
C ASN A 7 -3.71 28.21 5.43
N PHE A 8 -3.44 27.45 6.48
CA PHE A 8 -4.44 26.87 7.36
C PHE A 8 -5.27 27.93 8.10
N SER A 9 -4.63 28.98 8.61
CA SER A 9 -5.33 30.07 9.33
C SER A 9 -6.32 30.79 8.41
N ASN A 10 -5.99 30.99 7.14
CA ASN A 10 -6.89 31.57 6.16
C ASN A 10 -8.06 30.64 5.83
N ALA A 11 -7.86 29.31 5.83
CA ALA A 11 -8.94 28.35 5.68
C ALA A 11 -9.95 28.47 6.83
N GLN A 12 -9.45 28.54 8.08
CA GLN A 12 -10.28 28.74 9.27
C GLN A 12 -11.02 30.09 9.20
N LYS A 13 -10.30 31.19 8.94
CA LYS A 13 -10.88 32.54 8.81
C LYS A 13 -11.93 32.62 7.71
N TYR A 14 -11.70 31.98 6.57
CA TYR A 14 -12.67 31.90 5.48
C TYR A 14 -13.98 31.27 5.97
N CYS A 15 -13.90 30.13 6.64
CA CYS A 15 -15.09 29.46 7.16
C CYS A 15 -15.78 30.26 8.26
N HIS A 16 -15.02 30.85 9.18
CA HIS A 16 -15.59 31.75 10.20
C HIS A 16 -16.31 32.95 9.59
N HIS A 17 -15.78 33.54 8.51
CA HIS A 17 -16.44 34.62 7.79
C HIS A 17 -17.76 34.18 7.13
N GLN A 18 -17.86 32.90 6.75
CA GLN A 18 -19.12 32.28 6.28
C GLN A 18 -20.06 31.87 7.43
N ARG A 19 -19.75 32.23 8.69
CA ARG A 19 -20.47 31.78 9.90
C ARG A 19 -20.51 30.25 10.02
N ALA A 20 -19.43 29.61 9.60
CA ALA A 20 -19.23 28.17 9.60
C ALA A 20 -17.90 27.82 10.27
N GLU A 21 -17.64 26.54 10.46
CA GLU A 21 -16.35 26.03 10.92
C GLU A 21 -15.66 25.30 9.77
N ILE A 22 -14.34 25.17 9.82
CA ILE A 22 -13.64 24.29 8.88
C ILE A 22 -14.09 22.84 9.11
N ILE A 23 -14.13 22.03 8.05
CA ILE A 23 -14.59 20.64 8.16
C ILE A 23 -13.72 19.82 9.12
N MET A 24 -14.38 19.03 9.97
CA MET A 24 -13.77 18.13 10.94
C MET A 24 -14.50 16.80 10.82
N PRO A 25 -14.13 15.92 9.87
CA PRO A 25 -14.84 14.66 9.65
C PRO A 25 -14.48 13.67 10.77
N LYS A 26 -15.32 13.61 11.81
CA LYS A 26 -15.10 12.83 13.02
C LYS A 26 -15.67 11.42 12.95
N THR A 27 -16.65 11.18 12.08
CA THR A 27 -17.22 9.84 11.85
C THR A 27 -16.82 9.26 10.50
N GLU A 28 -16.93 7.94 10.35
CA GLU A 28 -16.56 7.27 9.10
C GLU A 28 -17.43 7.78 7.93
N GLU A 29 -18.71 8.05 8.20
CA GLU A 29 -19.67 8.61 7.26
C GLU A 29 -19.28 10.03 6.84
N GLU A 30 -18.94 10.90 7.79
CA GLU A 30 -18.49 12.26 7.50
C GLU A 30 -17.20 12.26 6.66
N ASN A 31 -16.27 11.36 6.99
CA ASN A 31 -15.04 11.18 6.23
C ASN A 31 -15.32 10.63 4.81
N TYR A 32 -16.25 9.70 4.66
CA TYR A 32 -16.68 9.21 3.34
C TYR A 32 -17.28 10.34 2.50
N VAL A 33 -18.20 11.13 3.07
CA VAL A 33 -18.80 12.29 2.39
C VAL A 33 -17.73 13.31 2.02
N THR A 34 -16.79 13.60 2.90
CA THR A 34 -15.66 14.51 2.64
C THR A 34 -14.84 14.04 1.45
N LYS A 35 -14.53 12.73 1.36
CA LYS A 35 -13.81 12.13 0.23
C LYS A 35 -14.60 12.19 -1.07
N MET A 36 -15.93 12.06 -1.02
CA MET A 36 -16.80 12.24 -2.18
C MET A 36 -16.84 13.71 -2.64
N LEU A 37 -16.77 14.67 -1.71
CA LEU A 37 -16.71 16.09 -2.04
C LEU A 37 -15.44 16.45 -2.81
N LEU A 38 -14.30 15.83 -2.51
CA LEU A 38 -13.03 16.04 -3.25
C LEU A 38 -13.18 15.80 -4.76
N GLN A 39 -14.08 14.90 -5.20
CA GLN A 39 -14.29 14.66 -6.63
C GLN A 39 -15.01 15.83 -7.33
N LYS A 40 -15.78 16.62 -6.58
CA LYS A 40 -16.60 17.72 -7.10
C LYS A 40 -15.90 19.08 -7.02
N ILE A 41 -14.86 19.19 -6.19
CA ILE A 41 -14.11 20.44 -6.02
C ILE A 41 -13.22 20.68 -7.24
N LYS A 42 -13.26 21.92 -7.75
CA LYS A 42 -12.33 22.39 -8.79
C LYS A 42 -11.03 22.81 -8.12
N PHE A 43 -9.97 22.08 -8.42
CA PHE A 43 -8.62 22.35 -7.92
C PHE A 43 -7.81 23.17 -8.92
N SER A 44 -6.81 23.89 -8.42
CA SER A 44 -5.92 24.67 -9.27
C SER A 44 -5.06 23.73 -10.10
N THR A 45 -4.88 24.05 -11.39
CA THR A 45 -3.93 23.35 -12.25
C THR A 45 -2.50 23.80 -12.02
N SER A 46 -2.28 24.92 -11.30
CA SER A 46 -0.95 25.45 -10.99
C SER A 46 -0.34 24.85 -9.71
N SER A 47 -1.11 24.11 -8.92
CA SER A 47 -0.65 23.50 -7.67
C SER A 47 -0.21 22.06 -7.92
N VAL A 48 1.01 21.74 -7.46
CA VAL A 48 1.58 20.38 -7.57
C VAL A 48 0.79 19.42 -6.67
N TRP A 49 0.40 19.89 -5.49
CA TRP A 49 -0.40 19.17 -4.52
C TRP A 49 -1.80 19.76 -4.42
N ASN A 50 -2.80 18.89 -4.34
CA ASN A 50 -4.21 19.28 -4.30
C ASN A 50 -4.91 18.50 -3.21
N GLY A 51 -5.66 19.21 -2.38
CA GLY A 51 -6.29 18.60 -1.22
C GLY A 51 -7.14 19.60 -0.45
N LEU A 52 -7.67 19.13 0.67
CA LEU A 52 -8.59 19.87 1.50
C LEU A 52 -8.00 20.09 2.88
N TRP A 53 -7.95 21.34 3.33
CA TRP A 53 -7.70 21.63 4.73
C TRP A 53 -8.81 21.05 5.61
N ILE A 54 -8.42 20.27 6.62
CA ILE A 54 -9.33 19.78 7.67
C ILE A 54 -8.92 20.39 9.00
N GLY A 55 -9.87 20.60 9.91
CA GLY A 55 -9.63 21.24 11.19
C GLY A 55 -8.88 20.39 12.20
N LEU A 56 -7.83 19.67 11.78
CA LEU A 56 -7.01 18.80 12.61
C LEU A 56 -5.58 19.36 12.69
N THR A 57 -5.05 19.48 13.90
CA THR A 57 -3.73 20.05 14.19
C THR A 57 -3.14 19.42 15.45
N ASP A 58 -1.81 19.32 15.51
CA ASP A 58 -1.05 18.96 16.72
C ASP A 58 -0.15 20.12 17.19
N ASN A 59 -0.43 21.35 16.74
CA ASN A 59 0.36 22.54 17.04
C ASN A 59 0.48 22.86 18.55
N GLU A 60 -0.43 22.35 19.38
CA GLU A 60 -0.32 22.50 20.83
C GLU A 60 0.70 21.53 21.44
N HIS A 61 0.72 20.29 20.97
CA HIS A 61 1.55 19.20 21.50
C HIS A 61 1.89 18.24 20.37
N GLU A 62 3.15 18.26 19.94
CA GLU A 62 3.69 17.42 18.88
C GLU A 62 3.26 15.95 19.01
N GLY A 63 2.74 15.38 17.91
CA GLY A 63 2.25 14.00 17.86
C GLY A 63 0.88 13.78 18.52
N THR A 64 0.28 14.82 19.11
CA THR A 64 -1.09 14.78 19.68
C THR A 64 -2.04 15.60 18.81
N TRP A 65 -2.65 14.94 17.84
CA TRP A 65 -3.60 15.55 16.93
C TRP A 65 -4.96 15.78 17.59
N ASN A 66 -5.43 17.03 17.54
CA ASN A 66 -6.73 17.46 18.05
C ASN A 66 -7.53 18.14 16.94
N TRP A 67 -8.85 18.03 17.03
CA TRP A 67 -9.75 18.85 16.23
C TRP A 67 -9.78 20.29 16.76
N ASN A 68 -10.07 21.26 15.90
CA ASN A 68 -10.13 22.69 16.27
C ASN A 68 -11.16 23.03 17.35
N ASP A 69 -12.13 22.15 17.62
CA ASP A 69 -13.07 22.31 18.73
C ASP A 69 -12.62 21.66 20.04
N GLY A 70 -11.36 21.23 20.10
CA GLY A 70 -10.72 20.65 21.28
C GLY A 70 -11.01 19.16 21.48
N THR A 71 -11.83 18.54 20.63
CA THR A 71 -12.08 17.10 20.72
C THR A 71 -10.94 16.29 20.11
N LYS A 72 -10.72 15.08 20.62
CA LYS A 72 -9.75 14.15 20.07
C LYS A 72 -10.36 13.33 18.92
N PRO A 73 -9.58 12.97 17.89
CA PRO A 73 -10.03 12.07 16.85
C PRO A 73 -10.12 10.63 17.38
N ASP A 74 -11.23 9.94 17.11
CA ASP A 74 -11.38 8.51 17.41
C ASP A 74 -10.58 7.64 16.41
N PHE A 75 -10.46 8.11 15.17
CA PHE A 75 -9.65 7.50 14.13
C PHE A 75 -9.05 8.58 13.22
N LEU A 76 -7.92 8.27 12.59
CA LEU A 76 -7.27 9.11 11.59
C LEU A 76 -6.86 8.24 10.40
N TYR A 77 -7.24 8.65 9.19
CA TYR A 77 -6.92 7.91 7.97
C TYR A 77 -5.66 8.44 7.30
N TRP A 78 -4.54 8.41 8.02
CA TRP A 78 -3.23 8.81 7.51
C TRP A 78 -2.80 8.01 6.27
N ALA A 79 -2.10 8.67 5.35
CA ALA A 79 -1.43 7.99 4.26
C ALA A 79 -0.28 7.12 4.81
N PRO A 80 0.12 6.06 4.08
CA PRO A 80 1.24 5.23 4.53
C PRO A 80 2.50 6.09 4.72
N GLY A 81 3.04 6.08 5.94
CA GLY A 81 4.22 6.89 6.31
C GLY A 81 3.89 8.21 6.99
N GLU A 82 2.62 8.62 7.04
CA GLU A 82 2.17 9.84 7.74
C GLU A 82 1.66 9.56 9.17
N PRO A 83 1.71 10.56 10.07
CA PRO A 83 2.34 11.87 9.90
C PRO A 83 3.88 11.79 9.94
N ASN A 84 4.57 12.56 9.09
CA ASN A 84 6.04 12.47 8.91
C ASN A 84 6.82 13.75 9.16
N GLY A 85 6.14 14.88 9.30
CA GLY A 85 6.76 16.20 9.32
C GLY A 85 7.24 16.67 10.70
N TYR A 86 7.01 15.86 11.74
CA TYR A 86 7.34 16.17 13.13
C TYR A 86 6.86 17.59 13.50
N SER A 87 7.65 18.33 14.30
CA SER A 87 7.36 19.71 14.71
C SER A 87 7.29 20.75 13.59
N GLY A 88 7.57 20.34 12.35
CA GLY A 88 7.52 21.21 11.18
C GLY A 88 6.15 21.32 10.54
N GLU A 89 5.29 20.31 10.67
CA GLU A 89 4.09 20.15 9.84
C GLU A 89 2.83 19.93 10.67
N ASN A 90 2.39 20.97 11.36
CA ASN A 90 1.41 20.78 12.44
C ASN A 90 -0.07 20.89 11.99
N CYS A 91 -0.35 20.77 10.69
CA CYS A 91 -1.68 20.95 10.11
C CYS A 91 -2.01 19.84 9.12
N ALA A 92 -3.24 19.33 9.14
CA ALA A 92 -3.62 18.23 8.25
C ALA A 92 -4.42 18.66 7.01
N ILE A 93 -4.17 17.96 5.91
CA ILE A 93 -5.01 17.98 4.70
C ILE A 93 -5.48 16.57 4.36
N ILE A 94 -6.61 16.46 3.66
CA ILE A 94 -6.96 15.24 2.92
C ILE A 94 -6.53 15.43 1.48
N ASP A 95 -5.59 14.60 1.03
CA ASP A 95 -5.07 14.62 -0.33
C ASP A 95 -6.16 14.18 -1.33
N LYS A 96 -6.26 14.89 -2.45
CA LYS A 96 -7.26 14.62 -3.49
C LYS A 96 -7.07 13.24 -4.14
N SER A 97 -5.83 12.84 -4.36
CA SER A 97 -5.48 11.63 -5.11
C SER A 97 -5.52 10.39 -4.22
N ALA A 98 -4.81 10.41 -3.10
CA ALA A 98 -4.74 9.33 -2.13
C ALA A 98 -6.03 9.20 -1.31
N ARG A 99 -6.79 10.29 -1.15
CA ARG A 99 -7.99 10.36 -0.27
C ARG A 99 -7.66 9.95 1.16
N LYS A 100 -6.48 10.35 1.63
CA LYS A 100 -5.94 10.07 2.96
C LYS A 100 -5.33 11.34 3.54
N CYS A 101 -5.16 11.35 4.86
CA CYS A 101 -4.60 12.49 5.56
C CYS A 101 -3.08 12.57 5.35
N HIS A 102 -2.59 13.79 5.21
CA HIS A 102 -1.18 14.16 5.25
C HIS A 102 -1.02 15.33 6.20
N ASP A 103 0.05 15.33 6.98
CA ASP A 103 0.49 16.50 7.70
C ASP A 103 1.29 17.40 6.75
N VAL A 104 1.11 18.71 6.91
CA VAL A 104 1.77 19.72 6.08
C VAL A 104 2.06 20.96 6.92
N LYS A 105 3.05 21.75 6.49
CA LYS A 105 3.26 23.09 7.05
C LYS A 105 1.98 23.91 6.99
N CYS A 106 1.53 24.41 8.14
CA CYS A 106 0.35 25.28 8.23
C CYS A 106 0.44 26.52 7.33
N SER A 107 1.66 26.99 7.05
CA SER A 107 1.99 28.16 6.21
C SER A 107 2.61 27.78 4.85
N ILE A 108 2.27 26.59 4.32
CA ILE A 108 2.74 26.13 3.01
C ILE A 108 2.29 27.06 1.89
N SER A 109 3.13 27.24 0.86
CA SER A 109 2.82 28.12 -0.29
C SER A 109 1.82 27.53 -1.29
N ASP A 110 1.51 26.24 -1.19
CA ASP A 110 0.54 25.56 -2.07
C ASP A 110 -0.90 25.97 -1.75
N LEU A 111 -1.77 25.90 -2.77
CA LEU A 111 -3.19 26.24 -2.64
C LEU A 111 -4.02 24.99 -2.36
N TYR A 112 -4.39 24.80 -1.10
CA TYR A 112 -5.40 23.80 -0.73
C TYR A 112 -6.79 24.42 -0.67
N SER A 113 -7.82 23.59 -0.83
CA SER A 113 -9.20 24.04 -0.72
C SER A 113 -9.64 24.10 0.75
N ALA A 114 -10.43 25.10 1.10
CA ALA A 114 -11.17 25.18 2.35
C ALA A 114 -12.63 24.78 2.08
N VAL A 115 -13.15 23.84 2.88
CA VAL A 115 -14.57 23.47 2.93
C VAL A 115 -15.04 23.67 4.35
N CYS A 116 -16.20 24.30 4.45
CA CYS A 116 -16.78 24.68 5.73
C CYS A 116 -17.96 23.77 6.06
N GLN A 117 -18.03 23.35 7.31
CA GLN A 117 -19.16 22.66 7.89
C GLN A 117 -20.00 23.63 8.71
N LEU A 118 -21.32 23.51 8.60
CA LEU A 118 -22.25 24.19 9.47
C LEU A 118 -22.64 23.22 10.57
N LYS A 119 -22.51 23.64 11.82
CA LYS A 119 -23.15 22.92 12.93
C LYS A 119 -24.66 23.02 12.72
N ALA A 120 -25.30 21.87 12.55
CA ALA A 120 -26.75 21.78 12.54
C ALA A 120 -27.24 22.21 13.93
N THR A 121 -27.57 23.49 14.07
CA THR A 121 -28.30 23.99 15.23
C THR A 121 -29.78 23.88 14.91
N GLU A 122 -30.62 23.66 15.92
CA GLU A 122 -32.09 23.60 15.79
C GLU A 122 -32.69 24.86 15.10
N LYS A 123 -31.90 25.93 14.97
CA LYS A 123 -32.22 27.19 14.28
C LYS A 123 -31.70 27.32 12.86
N MET A 124 -31.13 26.28 12.25
CA MET A 124 -31.10 26.19 10.79
C MET A 124 -32.55 25.98 10.34
N CYS A 125 -33.31 27.08 10.20
CA CYS A 125 -34.66 27.07 9.67
C CYS A 125 -34.71 26.13 8.47
N SER A 126 -35.70 25.23 8.48
CA SER A 126 -36.09 24.36 7.37
C SER A 126 -35.86 25.08 6.05
N CYS A 127 -34.82 24.72 5.29
CA CYS A 127 -34.79 25.06 3.88
C CYS A 127 -36.12 24.58 3.28
N ARG A 128 -36.70 25.43 2.43
CA ARG A 128 -37.97 25.30 1.71
C ARG A 128 -38.47 23.86 1.70
N CYS A 129 -39.65 23.63 2.29
CA CYS A 129 -40.30 22.35 2.61
C CYS A 129 -40.49 21.36 1.43
N ASP A 130 -39.82 21.58 0.30
CA ASP A 130 -39.82 20.77 -0.89
C ASP A 130 -39.27 19.36 -0.61
N TYR A 131 -38.24 19.24 0.24
CA TYR A 131 -37.74 17.92 0.65
C TYR A 131 -38.65 17.22 1.65
N LYS A 132 -39.19 17.94 2.64
CA LYS A 132 -40.14 17.35 3.59
C LYS A 132 -41.41 16.89 2.90
N ARG A 133 -41.96 17.70 1.98
CA ARG A 133 -43.12 17.34 1.16
C ARG A 133 -42.81 16.20 0.20
N LYS A 134 -41.60 16.15 -0.38
CA LYS A 134 -41.15 15.00 -1.20
C LYS A 134 -41.00 13.74 -0.37
N LEU A 135 -40.48 13.83 0.85
CA LEU A 135 -40.37 12.73 1.79
C LEU A 135 -41.76 12.24 2.19
N GLU A 136 -42.65 13.11 2.62
CA GLU A 136 -44.05 12.78 2.94
C GLU A 136 -44.80 12.19 1.73
N HIS A 137 -44.52 12.67 0.52
CA HIS A 137 -45.07 12.14 -0.73
C HIS A 137 -44.45 10.80 -1.15
N LEU A 138 -43.19 10.57 -0.81
CA LEU A 138 -42.51 9.29 -1.03
C LEU A 138 -42.99 8.27 0.02
N GLU A 139 -43.19 8.70 1.27
CA GLU A 139 -43.76 7.93 2.37
C GLU A 139 -45.23 7.59 2.11
N SER A 140 -46.02 8.48 1.52
CA SER A 140 -47.40 8.19 1.11
C SER A 140 -47.49 7.26 -0.11
N LYS A 141 -46.42 7.18 -0.89
CA LYS A 141 -46.25 6.21 -1.99
C LYS A 141 -45.68 4.87 -1.55
N ILE A 142 -45.13 4.79 -0.34
CA ILE A 142 -44.78 3.51 0.27
C ILE A 142 -46.11 2.84 0.66
N PRO A 143 -46.47 1.67 0.09
CA PRO A 143 -47.69 0.98 0.47
C PRO A 143 -47.63 0.63 1.96
N GLN A 144 -48.61 1.08 2.75
CA GLN A 144 -48.69 0.82 4.20
C GLN A 144 -48.88 -0.67 4.58
N HIS A 145 -48.76 -1.59 3.61
CA HIS A 145 -48.98 -3.03 3.79
C HIS A 145 -47.72 -3.90 3.71
N GLN A 146 -46.52 -3.32 3.65
CA GLN A 146 -45.30 -4.11 3.83
C GLN A 146 -44.56 -3.60 5.07
N THR A 147 -45.06 -4.02 6.22
CA THR A 147 -44.21 -4.08 7.41
C THR A 147 -43.05 -5.02 7.11
N MET A 148 -41.91 -4.81 7.77
CA MET A 148 -40.70 -5.60 7.50
C MET A 148 -40.90 -7.09 7.78
N GLU A 149 -41.87 -7.41 8.62
CA GLU A 149 -42.42 -8.74 8.90
C GLU A 149 -43.10 -9.39 7.68
N ASP A 150 -43.82 -8.62 6.86
CA ASP A 150 -44.50 -9.15 5.66
C ASP A 150 -43.49 -9.42 4.55
N LEU A 151 -42.52 -8.53 4.35
CA LEU A 151 -41.42 -8.74 3.40
C LEU A 151 -40.58 -9.96 3.81
N LYS A 152 -40.31 -10.11 5.11
CA LYS A 152 -39.60 -11.29 5.64
C LYS A 152 -40.39 -12.58 5.42
N ARG A 153 -41.72 -12.54 5.58
CA ARG A 153 -42.60 -13.70 5.35
C ARG A 153 -42.60 -14.16 3.89
N GLU A 154 -42.55 -13.23 2.94
CA GLU A 154 -42.45 -13.56 1.51
C GLU A 154 -41.04 -13.98 1.08
N LEU A 155 -40.00 -13.39 1.67
CA LEU A 155 -38.62 -13.66 1.27
C LEU A 155 -38.05 -14.96 1.87
N GLU A 156 -38.52 -15.38 3.04
CA GLU A 156 -38.10 -16.63 3.68
C GLU A 156 -38.24 -17.89 2.81
N PRO A 157 -39.39 -18.18 2.17
CA PRO A 157 -39.52 -19.36 1.32
C PRO A 157 -38.61 -19.28 0.07
N VAL A 158 -38.39 -18.08 -0.49
CA VAL A 158 -37.50 -17.87 -1.63
C VAL A 158 -36.05 -18.14 -1.24
N ILE A 159 -35.61 -17.63 -0.08
CA ILE A 159 -34.26 -17.87 0.45
C ILE A 159 -34.04 -19.36 0.70
N ARG A 160 -35.02 -20.07 1.30
CA ARG A 160 -34.92 -21.52 1.53
C ARG A 160 -34.81 -22.31 0.22
N LYS A 161 -35.55 -21.91 -0.82
CA LYS A 161 -35.45 -22.54 -2.14
C LYS A 161 -34.05 -22.36 -2.74
N ILE A 162 -33.53 -21.13 -2.72
CA ILE A 162 -32.17 -20.83 -3.19
C ILE A 162 -31.14 -21.62 -2.37
N GLN A 163 -31.27 -21.70 -1.04
CA GLN A 163 -30.37 -22.46 -0.19
C GLN A 163 -30.40 -23.97 -0.50
N ASN A 164 -31.56 -24.52 -0.84
CA ASN A 164 -31.68 -25.93 -1.26
C ASN A 164 -31.06 -26.17 -2.64
N GLU A 165 -31.24 -25.24 -3.59
CA GLU A 165 -30.58 -25.30 -4.90
C GLU A 165 -29.06 -25.13 -4.80
N LEU A 166 -28.58 -24.29 -3.86
CA LEU A 166 -27.16 -24.09 -3.58
C LEU A 166 -26.56 -25.14 -2.65
N LYS A 167 -27.35 -26.10 -2.14
CA LYS A 167 -26.85 -27.21 -1.33
C LYS A 167 -26.17 -28.22 -2.26
N VAL A 168 -24.97 -27.87 -2.71
CA VAL A 168 -24.17 -28.71 -3.60
C VAL A 168 -23.93 -30.06 -2.94
N ASN A 169 -24.33 -31.13 -3.63
CA ASN A 169 -24.10 -32.49 -3.17
C ASN A 169 -22.59 -32.76 -3.11
N LYS A 170 -22.02 -32.73 -1.90
CA LYS A 170 -20.58 -32.85 -1.63
C LYS A 170 -19.99 -34.19 -2.07
N THR A 171 -20.81 -35.20 -2.37
CA THR A 171 -20.32 -36.50 -2.83
C THR A 171 -19.73 -36.44 -4.24
N ASN A 172 -20.07 -35.44 -5.04
CA ASN A 172 -19.59 -35.30 -6.44
C ASN A 172 -18.51 -34.21 -6.60
N ILE A 173 -18.14 -33.48 -5.54
CA ILE A 173 -17.13 -32.42 -5.62
C ILE A 173 -15.75 -33.03 -5.35
N SER A 174 -15.28 -33.87 -6.27
CA SER A 174 -13.88 -34.27 -6.34
C SER A 174 -13.01 -33.03 -6.60
N SER A 175 -11.95 -32.86 -5.82
CA SER A 175 -11.07 -31.70 -5.70
C SER A 175 -10.22 -31.35 -6.94
N ILE A 176 -10.55 -31.86 -8.13
CA ILE A 176 -9.65 -31.84 -9.28
C ILE A 176 -9.89 -30.66 -10.24
N ILE A 177 -11.04 -29.96 -10.18
CA ILE A 177 -11.33 -28.91 -11.17
C ILE A 177 -11.78 -27.61 -10.51
N ARG A 178 -10.81 -26.79 -10.09
CA ARG A 178 -11.02 -25.33 -9.97
C ARG A 178 -10.56 -24.67 -11.26
N LYS A 179 -11.48 -24.33 -12.16
CA LYS A 179 -11.23 -23.35 -13.22
C LYS A 179 -11.05 -21.98 -12.57
N LEU A 180 -9.89 -21.37 -12.79
CA LEU A 180 -9.55 -20.03 -12.34
C LEU A 180 -10.63 -19.02 -12.77
N THR A 181 -11.19 -18.29 -11.81
CA THR A 181 -12.10 -17.17 -12.04
C THR A 181 -11.30 -15.93 -12.45
N SER A 182 -10.90 -15.87 -13.72
CA SER A 182 -10.55 -14.60 -14.37
C SER A 182 -11.56 -14.34 -15.47
N ALA A 183 -12.26 -13.22 -15.39
CA ALA A 183 -13.14 -12.78 -16.48
C ALA A 183 -12.31 -12.56 -17.76
N LYS A 184 -12.87 -12.89 -18.92
CA LYS A 184 -12.21 -12.72 -20.23
C LYS A 184 -12.16 -11.22 -20.57
N ASP A 185 -10.96 -10.62 -20.61
CA ASP A 185 -10.76 -9.21 -21.00
C ASP A 185 -10.29 -9.13 -22.47
N GLU A 186 -11.15 -8.61 -23.36
CA GLU A 186 -10.92 -8.52 -24.82
C GLU A 186 -10.10 -7.29 -25.26
N ARG A 187 -9.59 -6.46 -24.33
CA ARG A 187 -8.73 -5.32 -24.70
C ARG A 187 -7.44 -5.82 -25.37
N LYS A 188 -7.07 -5.26 -26.54
CA LYS A 188 -5.80 -5.61 -27.22
C LYS A 188 -4.55 -5.45 -26.32
N SER A 189 -4.59 -4.55 -25.34
CA SER A 189 -3.53 -4.37 -24.33
C SER A 189 -3.43 -5.52 -23.33
N SER A 190 -4.53 -6.22 -23.00
CA SER A 190 -4.54 -7.33 -22.03
C SER A 190 -3.70 -8.51 -22.54
N HIS A 191 -3.76 -8.78 -23.85
CA HIS A 191 -2.96 -9.82 -24.51
C HIS A 191 -1.45 -9.50 -24.51
N ALA A 192 -1.09 -8.22 -24.60
CA ALA A 192 0.30 -7.80 -24.70
C ALA A 192 1.01 -7.74 -23.33
N ILE A 193 0.29 -7.34 -22.28
CA ILE A 193 0.85 -7.17 -20.93
C ILE A 193 1.43 -8.49 -20.38
N GLY A 194 0.77 -9.61 -20.62
CA GLY A 194 1.28 -10.92 -20.18
C GLY A 194 2.59 -11.32 -20.85
N PHE A 195 2.72 -11.04 -22.16
CA PHE A 195 3.93 -11.32 -22.92
C PHE A 195 5.10 -10.42 -22.49
N PHE A 196 4.87 -9.11 -22.36
CA PHE A 196 5.89 -8.18 -21.89
C PHE A 196 6.33 -8.46 -20.45
N GLY A 197 5.40 -8.84 -19.57
CA GLY A 197 5.72 -9.26 -18.22
C GLY A 197 6.61 -10.51 -18.18
N ALA A 198 6.26 -11.55 -18.94
CA ALA A 198 7.06 -12.77 -19.03
C ALA A 198 8.45 -12.52 -19.62
N LEU A 199 8.55 -11.65 -20.63
CA LEU A 199 9.82 -11.26 -21.25
C LEU A 199 10.70 -10.45 -20.28
N PHE A 200 10.12 -9.51 -19.54
CA PHE A 200 10.86 -8.72 -18.56
C PHE A 200 11.42 -9.58 -17.43
N ILE A 201 10.58 -10.48 -16.91
CA ILE A 201 10.97 -11.43 -15.86
C ILE A 201 12.09 -12.35 -16.36
N SER A 202 11.97 -12.92 -17.58
CA SER A 202 12.99 -13.82 -18.11
C SER A 202 14.33 -13.13 -18.34
N VAL A 203 14.33 -11.86 -18.76
CA VAL A 203 15.55 -11.06 -18.90
C VAL A 203 16.22 -10.83 -17.55
N ILE A 204 15.46 -10.40 -16.53
CA ILE A 204 16.02 -10.16 -15.19
C ILE A 204 16.60 -11.44 -14.58
N PHE A 205 15.84 -12.54 -14.59
CA PHE A 205 16.35 -13.79 -14.03
C PHE A 205 17.52 -14.31 -14.87
N GLY A 206 17.48 -14.18 -16.20
CA GLY A 206 18.58 -14.55 -17.08
C GLY A 206 19.89 -13.83 -16.78
N THR A 207 19.86 -12.53 -16.47
CA THR A 207 21.08 -11.78 -16.11
C THR A 207 21.63 -12.19 -14.75
N VAL A 208 20.77 -12.44 -13.76
CA VAL A 208 21.18 -12.95 -12.44
C VAL A 208 21.85 -14.32 -12.60
N PHE A 209 21.20 -15.27 -13.28
CA PHE A 209 21.77 -16.59 -13.54
C PHE A 209 23.10 -16.53 -14.29
N PHE A 210 23.22 -15.63 -15.27
CA PHE A 210 24.47 -15.47 -16.01
C PHE A 210 25.62 -14.98 -15.12
N MET A 211 25.37 -13.97 -14.28
CA MET A 211 26.37 -13.46 -13.34
C MET A 211 26.79 -14.54 -12.33
N ASP A 212 25.84 -15.30 -11.79
CA ASP A 212 26.13 -16.40 -10.86
C ASP A 212 26.98 -17.50 -11.53
N ILE A 213 26.68 -17.86 -12.79
CA ILE A 213 27.48 -18.84 -13.55
C ILE A 213 28.91 -18.34 -13.79
N VAL A 214 29.08 -17.07 -14.13
CA VAL A 214 30.41 -16.47 -14.34
C VAL A 214 31.20 -16.48 -13.03
N MET A 215 30.58 -16.06 -11.93
CA MET A 215 31.20 -16.08 -10.60
C MET A 215 31.59 -17.50 -10.17
N LEU A 216 30.70 -18.48 -10.37
CA LEU A 216 30.98 -19.89 -10.06
C LEU A 216 32.14 -20.44 -10.88
N ARG A 217 32.21 -20.13 -12.19
CA ARG A 217 33.34 -20.54 -13.04
C ARG A 217 34.66 -19.98 -12.54
N GLN A 218 34.70 -18.68 -12.22
CA GLN A 218 35.91 -18.05 -11.67
C GLN A 218 36.33 -18.72 -10.36
N HIS A 219 35.36 -19.06 -9.50
CA HIS A 219 35.66 -19.72 -8.24
C HIS A 219 36.23 -21.14 -8.45
N ILE A 220 35.63 -21.93 -9.35
CA ILE A 220 36.11 -23.26 -9.73
C ILE A 220 37.53 -23.20 -10.30
N ASP A 221 37.82 -22.24 -11.18
CA ASP A 221 39.14 -22.10 -11.78
C ASP A 221 40.20 -21.71 -10.75
N ASN A 222 39.85 -20.85 -9.79
CA ASN A 222 40.72 -20.53 -8.66
C ASN A 222 41.01 -21.76 -7.79
N ILE A 223 39.98 -22.56 -7.47
CA ILE A 223 40.16 -23.82 -6.73
C ILE A 223 41.06 -24.79 -7.50
N ARG A 224 40.86 -24.95 -8.81
CA ARG A 224 41.70 -25.79 -9.66
C ARG A 224 43.17 -25.35 -9.65
N LYS A 225 43.43 -24.03 -9.73
CA LYS A 225 44.79 -23.48 -9.63
C LYS A 225 45.43 -23.80 -8.27
N ILE A 226 44.70 -23.62 -7.17
CA ILE A 226 45.19 -23.92 -5.82
C ILE A 226 45.50 -25.41 -5.69
N CYS A 227 44.59 -26.29 -6.10
CA CYS A 227 44.80 -27.74 -6.05
C CYS A 227 45.98 -28.18 -6.93
N GLY A 228 46.09 -27.65 -8.15
CA GLY A 228 47.20 -27.96 -9.06
C GLY A 228 48.55 -27.52 -8.50
N ASN A 229 48.64 -26.33 -7.88
CA ASN A 229 49.86 -25.88 -7.21
C ASN A 229 50.20 -26.74 -5.99
N LYS A 230 49.19 -27.14 -5.20
CA LYS A 230 49.39 -28.04 -4.05
C LYS A 230 49.91 -29.41 -4.50
N GLU A 231 49.36 -29.96 -5.58
CA GLU A 231 49.82 -31.24 -6.14
C GLU A 231 51.26 -31.17 -6.64
N LYS A 232 51.62 -30.09 -7.37
CA LYS A 232 53.00 -29.85 -7.82
C LYS A 232 53.98 -29.78 -6.64
N ASN A 233 53.63 -29.05 -5.59
CA ASN A 233 54.45 -28.94 -4.37
C ASN A 233 54.64 -30.30 -3.69
N ILE A 234 53.58 -31.12 -3.58
CA ILE A 234 53.66 -32.48 -3.01
C ILE A 234 54.59 -33.36 -3.86
N ARG A 235 54.43 -33.37 -5.19
CA ARG A 235 55.28 -34.15 -6.10
C ARG A 235 56.76 -33.74 -5.99
N GLN A 236 57.04 -32.44 -5.91
CA GLN A 236 58.41 -31.93 -5.76
C GLN A 236 59.03 -32.35 -4.41
N ASN A 237 58.26 -32.27 -3.33
CA ASN A 237 58.68 -32.72 -2.00
C ASN A 237 58.93 -34.23 -1.95
N LEU A 238 58.07 -35.05 -2.57
CA LEU A 238 58.29 -36.48 -2.70
C LEU A 238 59.57 -36.81 -3.47
N SER A 239 59.82 -36.10 -4.57
CA SER A 239 61.04 -36.28 -5.38
C SER A 239 62.30 -35.93 -4.59
N ARG A 240 62.29 -34.82 -3.82
CA ARG A 240 63.38 -34.46 -2.91
C ARG A 240 63.63 -35.53 -1.85
N LYS A 241 62.57 -36.06 -1.22
CA LYS A 241 62.69 -37.15 -0.23
C LYS A 241 63.29 -38.42 -0.85
N LYS A 242 62.85 -38.82 -2.05
CA LYS A 242 63.42 -39.97 -2.77
C LYS A 242 64.91 -39.78 -3.07
N LYS A 243 65.31 -38.61 -3.58
CA LYS A 243 66.73 -38.29 -3.82
C LYS A 243 67.57 -38.37 -2.54
N LEU A 244 67.07 -37.82 -1.43
CA LEU A 244 67.75 -37.90 -0.13
C LEU A 244 67.94 -39.34 0.34
N ALA A 245 66.90 -40.19 0.22
CA ALA A 245 66.95 -41.59 0.61
C ALA A 245 67.98 -42.39 -0.22
N THR A 246 68.08 -42.12 -1.52
CA THR A 246 69.09 -42.73 -2.40
C THR A 246 70.50 -42.32 -1.98
N ILE A 247 70.74 -41.03 -1.71
CA ILE A 247 72.05 -40.52 -1.26
C ILE A 247 72.45 -41.18 0.06
N ILE A 248 71.53 -41.25 1.04
CA ILE A 248 71.78 -41.92 2.33
C ILE A 248 72.13 -43.40 2.12
N THR A 249 71.44 -44.09 1.21
CA THR A 249 71.71 -45.50 0.88
C THR A 249 73.11 -45.68 0.27
N ILE A 250 73.50 -44.80 -0.67
CA ILE A 250 74.84 -44.81 -1.28
C ILE A 250 75.92 -44.53 -0.23
N GLN A 251 75.72 -43.53 0.64
CA GLN A 251 76.66 -43.21 1.71
C GLN A 251 76.81 -44.36 2.73
N LYS A 252 75.72 -45.08 3.03
CA LYS A 252 75.77 -46.29 3.87
C LYS A 252 76.54 -47.42 3.18
N LYS A 253 76.33 -47.63 1.87
CA LYS A 253 77.06 -48.65 1.10
C LYS A 253 78.55 -48.33 1.00
N LYS A 254 78.93 -47.06 0.77
CA LYS A 254 80.32 -46.61 0.74
C LYS A 254 81.02 -46.85 2.09
N ARG A 255 80.42 -46.42 3.20
CA ARG A 255 80.97 -46.68 4.55
C ARG A 255 81.17 -48.17 4.88
N LYS A 256 80.36 -49.06 4.31
CA LYS A 256 80.49 -50.51 4.50
C LYS A 256 81.60 -51.13 3.64
N ILE A 257 81.95 -50.49 2.52
CA ILE A 257 83.09 -50.89 1.66
C ILE A 257 84.40 -50.41 2.29
N ASP A 258 84.42 -49.19 2.83
CA ASP A 258 85.60 -48.61 3.50
C ASP A 258 85.92 -49.28 4.86
N SER A 259 85.09 -50.23 5.33
CA SER A 259 85.25 -50.98 6.60
C SER A 259 85.70 -52.44 6.41
N PHE A 260 86.07 -52.83 5.19
CA PHE A 260 86.72 -54.11 4.83
C PHE A 260 88.16 -53.84 4.41
#